data_AF-A0A2V7H7L3-F1
#
_entry.id   AF-A0A2V7H7L3-F1
#
_cell.length_a   1.000
_cell.length_b   1.000
_cell.length_c   1.000
_cell.angle_alpha   90.00
_cell.angle_beta   90.00
_cell.angle_gamma   90.00
#
_symmetry.space_group_name_H-M   'P 1'
#
loop_
_entity.id
_entity.type
_entity.pdbx_description
1 polymer ?
#
loop_
_entity_poly.entity_id
_entity_poly.type
_entity_poly.pdbx_seq_one_letter_code
_entity_poly.pdbx_strand_id
1 'polypeptide(L)'
;GLYFRGKLNYARAFENPPPRRAAGVHIITPTDGLCSAGVMVTLRDLERFAAVPIAADESRYRYPLEVDAKRLAEKIGPRCEVVLLGSVATGKYVDVLEPIFGKKLLFPKEFVGHGDMARGGMLLKRAESGIELTYIPVSNPDRLGKSATKKTRTEFDARLETRV
;
A
#
# COMPACT_ATOMS: atom_id res chain seq x y z
N GLY A 1 -2.77 -7.11 -15.27
CA GLY A 1 -2.49 -5.92 -16.11
C GLY A 1 -1.10 -5.36 -15.84
N LEU A 2 -0.61 -4.47 -16.70
CA LEU A 2 0.74 -3.88 -16.65
C LEU A 2 1.05 -3.21 -15.31
N TYR A 3 0.08 -2.55 -14.69
CA TYR A 3 0.26 -1.88 -13.40
C TYR A 3 0.60 -2.86 -12.27
N PHE A 4 -0.04 -4.03 -12.20
CA PHE A 4 0.32 -5.05 -11.20
C PHE A 4 1.72 -5.61 -11.43
N ARG A 5 2.07 -5.91 -12.69
CA ARG A 5 3.42 -6.37 -13.06
C ARG A 5 4.48 -5.35 -12.70
N GLY A 6 4.25 -4.06 -12.98
CA GLY A 6 5.15 -2.98 -12.61
C GLY A 6 5.39 -2.91 -11.10
N LYS A 7 4.32 -2.97 -10.29
CA LYS A 7 4.43 -3.01 -8.82
C LYS A 7 5.27 -4.18 -8.33
N LEU A 8 5.01 -5.39 -8.84
CA LEU A 8 5.72 -6.59 -8.41
C LEU A 8 7.19 -6.56 -8.82
N ASN A 9 7.51 -6.12 -10.03
CA ASN A 9 8.90 -6.00 -10.51
C ASN A 9 9.68 -4.97 -9.68
N TYR A 10 9.09 -3.80 -9.46
CA TYR A 10 9.71 -2.75 -8.65
C TYR A 10 9.92 -3.23 -7.20
N ALA A 11 8.90 -3.82 -6.59
CA ALA A 11 9.01 -4.31 -5.21
C ALA A 11 10.11 -5.37 -5.06
N ARG A 12 10.23 -6.30 -6.01
CA ARG A 12 11.30 -7.31 -5.99
C ARG A 12 12.69 -6.74 -6.25
N ALA A 13 12.79 -5.67 -7.04
CA ALA A 13 14.08 -5.04 -7.34
C ALA A 13 14.65 -4.29 -6.12
N PHE A 14 13.80 -3.76 -5.25
CA PHE A 14 14.18 -2.86 -4.16
C PHE A 14 13.78 -3.35 -2.76
N GLU A 15 13.25 -4.57 -2.63
CA GLU A 15 12.97 -5.11 -1.31
C GLU A 15 14.26 -5.30 -0.50
N ASN A 16 14.27 -4.82 0.73
CA ASN A 16 15.38 -5.01 1.66
C ASN A 16 14.86 -5.24 3.10
N PRO A 17 14.08 -6.31 3.32
CA PRO A 17 13.53 -6.60 4.63
C PRO A 17 14.64 -7.04 5.60
N PRO A 18 14.45 -6.87 6.92
CA PRO A 18 15.38 -7.43 7.90
C PRO A 18 15.55 -8.95 7.70
N PRO A 19 16.79 -9.47 7.56
CA PRO A 19 17.04 -10.86 7.22
C PRO A 19 16.35 -11.84 8.18
N ARG A 20 15.70 -12.87 7.62
CA ARG A 20 15.01 -13.94 8.36
C ARG A 20 13.86 -13.48 9.28
N ARG A 21 13.41 -12.23 9.21
CA ARG A 21 12.30 -11.71 10.04
C ARG A 21 11.01 -11.54 9.27
N ALA A 22 11.07 -11.09 8.02
CA ALA A 22 9.91 -10.86 7.17
C ALA A 22 10.25 -11.07 5.69
N ALA A 23 9.24 -11.30 4.87
CA ALA A 23 9.34 -11.14 3.42
C ALA A 23 9.35 -9.64 3.09
N GLY A 24 9.87 -9.26 1.92
CA GLY A 24 9.93 -7.85 1.52
C GLY A 24 8.75 -7.42 0.64
N VAL A 25 8.10 -8.34 -0.05
CA VAL A 25 6.87 -8.07 -0.83
C VAL A 25 5.63 -8.69 -0.21
N HIS A 26 4.63 -7.85 0.07
CA HIS A 26 3.32 -8.23 0.57
C HIS A 26 2.20 -7.72 -0.35
N ILE A 27 1.16 -8.53 -0.53
CA ILE A 27 -0.04 -8.21 -1.31
C ILE A 27 -1.22 -8.06 -0.34
N ILE A 28 -1.91 -6.91 -0.40
CA ILE A 28 -3.15 -6.69 0.33
C ILE A 28 -4.28 -7.41 -0.41
N THR A 29 -5.04 -8.24 0.31
CA THR A 29 -6.21 -8.95 -0.23
C THR A 29 -7.51 -8.47 0.43
N PRO A 30 -8.67 -8.63 -0.23
CA PRO A 30 -9.95 -8.20 0.34
C PRO A 30 -10.40 -8.98 1.59
N THR A 31 -9.94 -10.22 1.78
CA THR A 31 -10.41 -11.10 2.87
C THR A 31 -9.32 -11.68 3.75
N ASP A 32 -8.09 -11.80 3.24
CA ASP A 32 -7.04 -12.63 3.86
C ASP A 32 -5.87 -11.78 4.40
N GLY A 33 -6.02 -10.45 4.45
CA GLY A 33 -5.01 -9.55 5.00
C GLY A 33 -3.78 -9.42 4.08
N LEU A 34 -2.58 -9.66 4.62
CA LEU A 34 -1.32 -9.53 3.88
C LEU A 34 -0.80 -10.91 3.43
N CYS A 35 -0.85 -11.16 2.13
CA CYS A 35 -0.36 -12.39 1.52
C CYS A 35 1.04 -12.22 0.91
N SER A 36 1.80 -13.32 0.80
CA SER A 36 3.03 -13.33 0.01
C SER A 36 2.71 -13.21 -1.48
N ALA A 37 3.56 -12.50 -2.22
CA ALA A 37 3.44 -12.39 -3.68
C ALA A 37 3.65 -13.71 -4.44
N GLY A 38 4.11 -14.77 -3.76
CA GLY A 38 4.24 -16.12 -4.33
C GLY A 38 3.04 -17.03 -4.08
N VAL A 39 2.01 -16.57 -3.35
CA VAL A 39 0.81 -17.39 -3.08
C VAL A 39 0.05 -17.63 -4.37
N MET A 40 -0.27 -18.91 -4.64
CA MET A 40 -1.14 -19.29 -5.74
C MET A 40 -2.59 -18.93 -5.42
N VAL A 41 -3.25 -18.23 -6.34
CA VAL A 41 -4.65 -17.79 -6.20
C VAL A 41 -5.54 -18.71 -7.03
N THR A 42 -6.53 -19.33 -6.40
CA THR A 42 -7.52 -20.20 -7.04
C THR A 42 -8.80 -19.42 -7.39
N LEU A 43 -9.67 -20.03 -8.20
CA LEU A 43 -10.98 -19.46 -8.50
C LEU A 43 -11.81 -19.20 -7.23
N ARG A 44 -11.80 -20.15 -6.29
CA ARG A 44 -12.50 -20.00 -5.00
C ARG A 44 -11.98 -18.83 -4.18
N ASP A 45 -10.70 -18.49 -4.31
CA ASP A 45 -10.13 -17.31 -3.64
C ASP A 45 -10.64 -16.03 -4.29
N LEU A 46 -10.68 -15.99 -5.63
CA LEU A 46 -11.25 -14.85 -6.37
C LEU A 46 -12.73 -14.62 -6.05
N GLU A 47 -13.52 -15.67 -5.91
CA GLU A 47 -14.93 -15.59 -5.50
C GLU A 47 -15.07 -14.99 -4.09
N ARG A 48 -14.24 -15.42 -3.13
CA ARG A 48 -14.21 -14.83 -1.79
C ARG A 48 -13.78 -13.37 -1.82
N PHE A 49 -12.74 -13.05 -2.59
CA PHE A 49 -12.24 -11.68 -2.74
C PHE A 49 -13.28 -10.74 -3.33
N ALA A 50 -14.10 -11.23 -4.27
CA ALA A 50 -15.17 -10.45 -4.87
C ALA A 50 -16.34 -10.16 -3.90
N ALA A 51 -16.54 -11.00 -2.87
CA ALA A 51 -17.66 -10.88 -1.94
C ALA A 51 -17.46 -9.82 -0.84
N VAL A 52 -16.25 -9.27 -0.68
CA VAL A 52 -15.92 -8.31 0.37
C VAL A 52 -15.46 -6.97 -0.23
N PRO A 53 -16.20 -5.87 0.03
CA PRO A 53 -15.77 -4.54 -0.38
C PRO A 53 -14.44 -4.14 0.25
N ILE A 54 -13.55 -3.53 -0.54
CA ILE A 54 -12.32 -2.91 -0.03
C ILE A 54 -12.66 -1.52 0.52
N ALA A 55 -13.00 -1.45 1.81
CA ALA A 55 -13.37 -0.24 2.52
C ALA A 55 -12.85 -0.26 3.97
N ALA A 56 -12.40 0.89 4.49
CA ALA A 56 -11.73 0.96 5.78
C ALA A 56 -12.64 0.65 6.99
N ASP A 57 -13.96 0.70 6.81
CA ASP A 57 -15.02 0.39 7.76
C ASP A 57 -15.61 -1.02 7.59
N GLU A 58 -15.27 -1.74 6.51
CA GLU A 58 -15.68 -3.13 6.31
C GLU A 58 -14.82 -4.06 7.18
N SER A 59 -15.41 -4.54 8.27
CA SER A 59 -14.72 -5.39 9.27
C SER A 59 -14.05 -6.63 8.66
N ARG A 60 -14.68 -7.28 7.66
CA ARG A 60 -14.14 -8.50 7.01
C ARG A 60 -12.87 -8.24 6.22
N TYR A 61 -12.67 -6.99 5.78
CA TYR A 61 -11.43 -6.54 5.14
C TYR A 61 -10.46 -5.93 6.16
N ARG A 62 -10.96 -5.06 7.04
CA ARG A 62 -10.13 -4.29 7.99
C ARG A 62 -9.43 -5.21 8.99
N TYR A 63 -10.16 -6.12 9.63
CA TYR A 63 -9.64 -6.96 10.70
C TYR A 63 -8.43 -7.81 10.27
N PRO A 64 -8.49 -8.62 9.21
CA PRO A 64 -7.34 -9.44 8.80
C PRO A 64 -6.15 -8.57 8.38
N LEU A 65 -6.40 -7.44 7.71
CA LEU A 65 -5.35 -6.50 7.32
C LEU A 65 -4.63 -5.89 8.53
N GLU A 66 -5.38 -5.48 9.56
CA GLU A 66 -4.77 -4.94 10.78
C GLU A 66 -3.93 -5.96 11.52
N VAL A 67 -4.44 -7.19 11.67
CA VAL A 67 -3.74 -8.27 12.38
C VAL A 67 -2.39 -8.54 11.72
N ASP A 68 -2.37 -8.69 10.40
CA ASP A 68 -1.13 -8.98 9.68
C ASP A 68 -0.20 -7.77 9.61
N ALA A 69 -0.75 -6.55 9.47
CA ALA A 69 0.06 -5.34 9.50
C ALA A 69 0.75 -5.14 10.86
N LYS A 70 0.06 -5.41 11.98
CA LYS A 70 0.65 -5.37 13.33
C LYS A 70 1.78 -6.39 13.48
N ARG A 71 1.53 -7.65 13.09
CA ARG A 71 2.55 -8.71 13.08
C ARG A 71 3.75 -8.34 12.21
N LEU A 72 3.50 -7.73 11.05
CA LEU A 72 4.57 -7.28 10.17
C LEU A 72 5.38 -6.14 10.83
N ALA A 73 4.70 -5.16 11.42
CA ALA A 73 5.33 -4.03 12.10
C ALA A 73 6.26 -4.48 13.24
N GLU A 74 5.87 -5.50 14.00
CA GLU A 74 6.70 -6.14 15.03
C GLU A 74 7.94 -6.81 14.42
N LYS A 75 7.75 -7.61 13.36
CA LYS A 75 8.84 -8.36 12.71
C LYS A 75 9.90 -7.45 12.09
N ILE A 76 9.49 -6.38 11.42
CA ILE A 76 10.41 -5.48 10.71
C ILE A 76 11.07 -4.44 11.63
N GLY A 77 10.55 -4.27 12.85
CA GLY A 77 11.07 -3.32 13.83
C GLY A 77 10.83 -1.84 13.46
N PRO A 78 11.44 -0.90 14.20
CA PRO A 78 11.14 0.52 14.08
C PRO A 78 11.86 1.22 12.92
N ARG A 79 12.94 0.64 12.38
CA ARG A 79 13.79 1.26 11.35
C ARG A 79 13.45 0.85 9.92
N CYS A 80 12.74 -0.26 9.73
CA CYS A 80 12.35 -0.71 8.40
C CYS A 80 11.16 0.11 7.90
N GLU A 81 11.27 0.61 6.68
CA GLU A 81 10.22 1.35 5.99
C GLU A 81 9.27 0.41 5.26
N VAL A 82 8.03 0.85 5.06
CA VAL A 82 7.00 0.12 4.31
C VAL A 82 6.49 1.03 3.21
N VAL A 83 6.66 0.62 1.96
CA VAL A 83 6.29 1.42 0.78
C VAL A 83 4.99 0.89 0.17
N LEU A 84 3.93 1.70 0.19
CA LEU A 84 2.65 1.39 -0.42
C LEU A 84 2.66 1.73 -1.92
N LEU A 85 2.78 0.70 -2.76
CA LEU A 85 2.77 0.86 -4.23
C LEU A 85 1.36 0.89 -4.85
N GLY A 86 0.31 0.86 -4.02
CA GLY A 86 -1.10 0.82 -4.43
C GLY A 86 -1.75 2.19 -4.66
N SER A 87 -3.07 2.25 -4.53
CA SER A 87 -3.78 3.53 -4.44
C SER A 87 -3.49 4.16 -3.08
N VAL A 88 -3.04 5.41 -3.09
CA VAL A 88 -2.70 6.18 -1.88
C VAL A 88 -3.63 7.36 -1.66
N ALA A 89 -4.39 7.75 -2.69
CA ALA A 89 -5.31 8.88 -2.62
C ALA A 89 -6.55 8.56 -1.76
N THR A 90 -6.95 7.29 -1.68
CA THR A 90 -8.15 6.86 -0.94
C THR A 90 -7.81 6.31 0.44
N GLY A 91 -8.70 6.51 1.41
CA GLY A 91 -8.58 5.98 2.78
C GLY A 91 -8.57 4.44 2.89
N LYS A 92 -9.04 3.71 1.87
CA LYS A 92 -9.21 2.25 1.82
C LYS A 92 -8.05 1.44 2.43
N TYR A 93 -6.81 1.85 2.19
CA TYR A 93 -5.62 1.19 2.75
C TYR A 93 -4.99 2.05 3.84
N VAL A 94 -4.90 3.35 3.60
CA VAL A 94 -4.21 4.29 4.48
C VAL A 94 -4.84 4.31 5.88
N ASP A 95 -6.16 4.36 5.98
CA ASP A 95 -6.86 4.50 7.26
C ASP A 95 -6.71 3.24 8.15
N VAL A 96 -6.31 2.13 7.54
CA VAL A 96 -5.99 0.88 8.23
C VAL A 96 -4.50 0.82 8.58
N LEU A 97 -3.63 1.14 7.62
CA LEU A 97 -2.18 0.89 7.74
C LEU A 97 -1.42 2.01 8.46
N GLU A 98 -1.81 3.27 8.27
CA GLU A 98 -1.09 4.41 8.84
C GLU A 98 -1.13 4.46 10.37
N PRO A 99 -2.23 4.13 11.08
CA PRO A 99 -2.21 4.02 12.53
C PRO A 99 -1.20 2.97 13.06
N ILE A 100 -0.86 1.96 12.26
CA ILE A 100 0.03 0.86 12.65
C ILE A 100 1.49 1.20 12.33
N PHE A 101 1.75 1.66 11.11
CA PHE A 101 3.11 1.92 10.64
C PHE A 101 3.56 3.38 10.91
N GLY A 102 2.65 4.32 11.07
CA GLY A 102 2.99 5.73 11.33
C GLY A 102 3.87 6.33 10.22
N LYS A 103 4.91 7.06 10.62
CA LYS A 103 5.81 7.79 9.70
C LYS A 103 6.61 6.89 8.75
N LYS A 104 6.78 5.60 9.06
CA LYS A 104 7.47 4.63 8.18
C LYS A 104 6.57 4.04 7.10
N LEU A 105 5.27 4.41 7.06
CA LEU A 105 4.42 4.11 5.91
C LEU A 105 4.63 5.19 4.86
N LEU A 106 5.28 4.81 3.77
CA LEU A 106 5.68 5.70 2.70
C LEU A 106 4.94 5.37 1.40
N PHE A 107 5.03 6.28 0.44
CA PHE A 107 4.64 6.03 -0.94
C PHE A 107 5.53 6.81 -1.91
N PRO A 108 5.62 6.39 -3.19
CA PRO A 108 6.37 7.14 -4.19
C PRO A 108 5.72 8.49 -4.51
N LYS A 109 6.45 9.59 -4.31
CA LYS A 109 6.01 10.95 -4.61
C LYS A 109 5.57 11.09 -6.08
N GLU A 110 6.26 10.40 -6.97
CA GLU A 110 6.05 10.41 -8.41
C GLU A 110 4.71 9.77 -8.82
N PHE A 111 3.98 9.11 -7.92
CA PHE A 111 2.63 8.62 -8.21
C PHE A 111 1.59 9.73 -8.29
N VAL A 112 1.87 10.89 -7.68
CA VAL A 112 0.91 11.99 -7.62
C VAL A 112 0.65 12.54 -9.03
N GLY A 113 -0.62 12.57 -9.44
CA GLY A 113 -1.02 13.05 -10.76
C GLY A 113 -0.83 12.04 -11.90
N HIS A 114 -0.57 10.77 -11.60
CA HIS A 114 -0.41 9.73 -12.62
C HIS A 114 -1.42 8.57 -12.45
N GLY A 115 -2.05 8.19 -13.56
CA GLY A 115 -2.94 7.03 -13.62
C GLY A 115 -2.19 5.70 -13.57
N ASP A 116 -2.93 4.60 -13.40
CA ASP A 116 -2.39 3.25 -13.18
C ASP A 116 -1.38 2.80 -14.24
N MET A 117 -1.64 3.06 -15.52
CA MET A 117 -0.73 2.63 -16.60
C MET A 117 0.58 3.43 -16.60
N ALA A 118 0.50 4.74 -16.39
CA ALA A 118 1.69 5.60 -16.29
C ALA A 118 2.56 5.21 -15.09
N ARG A 119 1.94 4.94 -13.93
CA ARG A 119 2.63 4.41 -12.74
C ARG A 119 3.25 3.05 -13.02
N GLY A 120 2.53 2.14 -13.69
CA GLY A 120 3.04 0.83 -14.09
C GLY A 120 4.29 0.91 -14.95
N GLY A 121 4.28 1.73 -16.00
CA GLY A 121 5.44 1.95 -16.86
C GLY A 121 6.62 2.60 -16.13
N MET A 122 6.35 3.56 -15.24
CA MET A 122 7.37 4.19 -14.40
C MET A 122 8.07 3.16 -13.50
N LEU A 123 7.29 2.31 -12.83
CA LEU A 123 7.83 1.26 -11.95
C LEU A 123 8.73 0.28 -12.72
N LEU A 124 8.35 -0.10 -13.94
CA LEU A 124 9.17 -0.95 -14.80
C LEU A 124 10.50 -0.28 -15.17
N LYS A 125 10.47 0.99 -15.61
CA LYS A 125 11.68 1.75 -15.95
C LYS A 125 12.63 1.91 -14.75
N ARG A 126 12.07 2.09 -13.56
CA ARG A 126 12.85 2.21 -12.31
C ARG A 126 13.48 0.88 -11.91
N ALA A 127 12.73 -0.22 -12.00
CA ALA A 127 13.26 -1.56 -11.78
C ALA A 127 14.38 -1.90 -12.78
N GLU A 128 14.24 -1.51 -14.05
CA GLU A 128 15.26 -1.72 -15.09
C GLU A 128 16.52 -0.88 -14.87
N SER A 129 16.37 0.37 -14.44
CA SER A 129 17.50 1.29 -14.19
C SER A 129 18.19 1.08 -12.85
N GLY A 130 17.58 0.33 -11.91
CA GLY A 130 18.11 0.14 -10.55
C GLY A 130 18.07 1.41 -9.68
N ILE A 131 17.29 2.43 -10.08
CA ILE A 131 17.15 3.69 -9.34
C ILE A 131 15.78 3.70 -8.66
N GLU A 132 15.77 3.82 -7.33
CA GLU A 132 14.54 3.94 -6.55
C GLU A 132 13.80 5.27 -6.80
N LEU A 133 12.49 5.23 -6.57
CA LEU A 133 11.62 6.38 -6.52
C LEU A 133 11.82 7.16 -5.21
N THR A 134 11.38 8.41 -5.20
CA THR A 134 11.43 9.24 -4.00
C THR A 134 10.26 8.90 -3.09
N TYR A 135 10.54 8.36 -1.91
CA TYR A 135 9.49 8.05 -0.94
C TYR A 135 9.19 9.22 -0.01
N ILE A 136 7.90 9.44 0.24
CA ILE A 136 7.43 10.41 1.24
C ILE A 136 6.37 9.75 2.15
N PRO A 137 6.23 10.20 3.41
CA PRO A 137 5.23 9.65 4.32
C PRO A 137 3.82 9.78 3.76
N VAL A 138 2.98 8.76 3.98
CA VAL A 138 1.59 8.83 3.53
C VAL A 138 0.81 9.94 4.25
N SER A 139 1.25 10.40 5.42
CA SER A 139 0.68 11.55 6.11
C SER A 139 0.92 12.89 5.38
N ASN A 140 1.76 12.91 4.34
CA ASN A 140 2.01 14.10 3.55
C ASN A 140 0.77 14.48 2.71
N PRO A 141 0.25 15.73 2.82
CA PRO A 141 -0.92 16.20 2.06
C PRO A 141 -0.77 16.08 0.54
N ASP A 142 0.47 16.16 0.02
CA ASP A 142 0.77 16.04 -1.41
C ASP A 142 0.26 14.74 -2.03
N ARG A 143 0.04 13.70 -1.21
CA ARG A 143 -0.53 12.41 -1.61
C ARG A 143 -1.87 12.52 -2.33
N LEU A 144 -2.69 13.52 -1.98
CA LEU A 144 -3.99 13.73 -2.61
C LEU A 144 -3.86 14.30 -4.03
N GLY A 145 -2.75 14.98 -4.31
CA GLY A 145 -2.55 15.69 -5.57
C GLY A 145 -3.44 16.93 -5.73
N LYS A 146 -3.18 17.67 -6.81
CA LYS A 146 -3.90 18.92 -7.09
C LYS A 146 -5.35 18.70 -7.51
N SER A 147 -5.63 17.57 -8.16
CA SER A 147 -6.95 17.21 -8.71
C SER A 147 -7.77 16.27 -7.81
N ALA A 148 -7.42 16.14 -6.52
CA ALA A 148 -8.24 15.36 -5.60
C ALA A 148 -9.69 15.84 -5.60
N THR A 149 -10.62 14.87 -5.61
CA THR A 149 -12.03 15.21 -5.45
C THR A 149 -12.26 15.88 -4.09
N LYS A 150 -13.23 16.79 -4.01
CA LYS A 150 -13.59 17.49 -2.77
C LYS A 150 -13.83 16.52 -1.63
N LYS A 151 -14.54 15.40 -1.88
CA LYS A 151 -14.83 14.35 -0.90
C LYS A 151 -13.55 13.73 -0.30
N THR A 152 -12.59 13.37 -1.14
CA THR A 152 -11.33 12.75 -0.69
C THR A 152 -10.46 13.70 0.12
N ARG A 153 -10.48 15.01 -0.20
CA ARG A 153 -9.84 16.03 0.64
C ARG A 153 -10.53 16.18 1.99
N THR A 154 -11.85 16.31 2.00
CA THR A 154 -12.62 16.45 3.25
C THR A 154 -12.43 15.27 4.19
N GLU A 155 -12.44 14.04 3.67
CA GLU A 155 -12.18 12.83 4.47
C GLU A 155 -10.76 12.82 5.08
N PHE A 156 -9.76 13.32 4.34
CA PHE A 156 -8.39 13.43 4.84
C PHE A 156 -8.26 14.51 5.92
N ASP A 157 -8.83 15.69 5.70
CA ASP A 157 -8.75 16.82 6.63
C ASP A 157 -9.42 16.47 7.98
N ALA A 158 -10.64 15.89 7.94
CA ALA A 158 -11.35 15.43 9.14
C ALA A 158 -10.53 14.41 9.95
N ARG A 159 -9.76 13.55 9.27
CA ARG A 159 -8.92 12.55 9.91
C ARG A 159 -7.68 13.15 10.58
N LEU A 160 -7.15 14.26 10.06
CA LEU A 160 -6.06 14.99 10.73
C LEU A 160 -6.56 15.63 12.04
N GLU A 161 -7.77 16.20 12.02
CA GLU A 161 -8.38 16.84 13.19
C GLU A 161 -8.67 15.84 14.32
N THR A 162 -8.99 14.59 13.98
CA THR A 162 -9.25 13.53 14.99
C THR A 162 -7.97 13.00 15.67
N ARG A 163 -6.78 13.43 15.23
CA ARG A 163 -5.47 12.97 15.72
C ARG A 163 -4.72 14.00 16.58
N VAL A 164 -5.31 15.17 16.81
CA VAL A 164 -4.83 16.24 17.72
C VAL A 164 -5.55 16.10 19.05
#